data_AF-A0A382T9E1-F1
#
_entry.id   AF-A0A382T9E1-F1
#
_cell.length_a   1.000
_cell.length_b   1.000
_cell.length_c   1.000
_cell.angle_alpha   90.00
_cell.angle_beta   90.00
_cell.angle_gamma   90.00
#
_symmetry.space_group_name_H-M   'P 1'
#
loop_
_entity.id
_entity.type
_entity.pdbx_description
1 polymer ?
#
loop_
_entity_poly.entity_id
_entity_poly.type
_entity_poly.pdbx_seq_one_letter_code
_entity_poly.pdbx_strand_id
1 'polypeptide(L)'
;MYDQFRKKPALKKLSFTGGEPTVHPDFFRFLKYVKKEYPDFSRGLTTNGWFGSNVLDKILSLTTGGTISYHCEATKKQKEQVISNAIVLREKYKVNVMFHKDYFWECVDVCETLEKNSVEYVPRIIGDDHPDDKKSIELGYTHKYDKDQMKWFR
;
A
#
# COMPACT_ATOMS: atom_id res chain seq x y z
N MET A 1 2.26 -31.78 8.89
CA MET A 1 3.52 -32.23 9.53
C MET A 1 4.33 -31.09 10.16
N TYR A 2 4.27 -29.84 9.68
CA TYR A 2 4.93 -28.69 10.35
C TYR A 2 4.11 -28.01 11.46
N ASP A 3 2.78 -28.11 11.42
CA ASP A 3 1.91 -27.45 12.41
C ASP A 3 2.05 -28.01 13.82
N GLN A 4 2.45 -29.27 13.98
CA GLN A 4 2.69 -29.92 15.28
C GLN A 4 3.83 -29.27 16.09
N PHE A 5 4.71 -28.52 15.43
CA PHE A 5 5.82 -27.82 16.09
C PHE A 5 5.50 -26.35 16.42
N ARG A 6 4.31 -25.84 16.04
CA ARG A 6 3.95 -24.44 16.26
C ARG A 6 3.28 -24.25 17.62
N LYS A 7 3.78 -23.29 18.42
CA LYS A 7 3.13 -22.85 19.67
C LYS A 7 1.82 -22.09 19.45
N LYS A 8 1.61 -21.53 18.26
CA LYS A 8 0.38 -20.83 17.84
C LYS A 8 -0.03 -21.32 16.45
N PRO A 9 -1.34 -21.49 16.17
CA PRO A 9 -1.81 -21.85 14.83
C PRO A 9 -1.23 -20.92 13.76
N ALA A 10 -0.87 -21.48 12.60
CA ALA A 10 -0.41 -20.67 11.48
C ALA A 10 -1.56 -19.76 11.00
N LEU A 11 -1.28 -18.46 10.85
CA LEU A 11 -2.22 -17.54 10.22
C LEU A 11 -2.34 -17.91 8.74
N LYS A 12 -3.55 -18.29 8.32
CA LYS A 12 -3.86 -18.56 6.92
C LYS A 12 -4.08 -17.22 6.22
N LYS A 13 -3.15 -16.84 5.34
CA LYS A 13 -3.12 -15.52 4.72
C LYS A 13 -2.97 -15.62 3.22
N LEU A 14 -3.92 -15.04 2.50
CA LEU A 14 -3.79 -14.71 1.09
C LEU A 14 -3.47 -13.21 1.00
N SER A 15 -2.41 -12.86 0.29
CA SER A 15 -2.04 -11.47 0.04
C SER A 15 -1.95 -11.26 -1.46
N PHE A 16 -2.75 -10.32 -1.97
CA PHE A 16 -2.81 -10.01 -3.40
C PHE A 16 -1.99 -8.75 -3.66
N THR A 17 -1.06 -8.86 -4.61
CA THR A 17 -0.16 -7.81 -5.10
C THR A 17 0.13 -8.09 -6.58
N GLY A 18 0.90 -7.24 -7.26
CA GLY A 18 1.29 -7.43 -8.67
C GLY A 18 1.21 -6.11 -9.42
N GLY A 19 0.47 -6.10 -10.54
CA GLY A 19 -0.01 -4.84 -11.15
C GLY A 19 -1.03 -4.16 -10.23
N GLU A 20 -2.19 -3.80 -10.76
CA GLU A 20 -3.30 -3.33 -9.91
C GLU A 20 -4.37 -4.43 -9.81
N PRO A 21 -4.48 -5.17 -8.69
CA PRO A 21 -5.41 -6.30 -8.59
C PRO A 21 -6.88 -5.90 -8.81
N THR A 22 -7.24 -4.67 -8.44
CA THR A 22 -8.64 -4.20 -8.48
C THR A 22 -9.19 -4.01 -9.90
N VAL A 23 -8.34 -3.96 -10.92
CA VAL A 23 -8.78 -3.85 -12.33
C VAL A 23 -9.16 -5.20 -12.94
N HIS A 24 -8.76 -6.32 -12.32
CA HIS A 24 -9.04 -7.63 -12.89
C HIS A 24 -10.51 -8.02 -12.62
N PRO A 25 -11.30 -8.39 -13.66
CA PRO A 25 -12.75 -8.59 -13.53
C PRO A 25 -13.11 -9.71 -12.53
N ASP A 26 -12.32 -10.77 -12.48
CA ASP A 26 -12.56 -11.91 -11.58
C ASP A 26 -12.02 -11.74 -10.17
N PHE A 27 -11.26 -10.66 -9.87
CA PHE A 27 -10.62 -10.51 -8.56
C PHE A 27 -11.65 -10.51 -7.42
N PHE A 28 -12.68 -9.69 -7.55
CA PHE A 28 -13.75 -9.62 -6.55
C PHE A 28 -14.63 -10.86 -6.52
N ARG A 29 -14.76 -11.58 -7.64
CA ARG A 29 -15.46 -12.88 -7.67
C ARG A 29 -14.69 -13.91 -6.84
N PHE A 30 -13.37 -13.95 -6.98
CA PHE A 30 -12.51 -14.81 -6.19
C PHE A 30 -12.55 -14.44 -4.70
N LEU A 31 -12.44 -13.15 -4.34
CA LEU A 31 -12.54 -12.73 -2.94
C LEU A 31 -13.89 -13.12 -2.30
N LYS A 32 -14.99 -13.05 -3.05
CA LYS A 32 -16.32 -13.53 -2.58
C LYS A 32 -16.31 -15.03 -2.31
N TYR A 33 -15.73 -15.82 -3.22
CA TYR A 33 -15.56 -17.25 -3.03
C TYR A 33 -14.73 -17.57 -1.79
N VAL A 34 -13.56 -16.92 -1.63
CA VAL A 34 -12.70 -17.12 -0.46
C VAL A 34 -13.42 -16.76 0.83
N LYS A 35 -14.11 -15.61 0.88
CA LYS A 35 -14.86 -15.18 2.08
C LYS A 35 -15.92 -16.21 2.49
N LYS A 36 -16.54 -16.89 1.52
CA LYS A 36 -17.58 -17.89 1.76
C LYS A 36 -17.01 -19.25 2.16
N GLU A 37 -16.11 -19.80 1.35
CA GLU A 37 -15.62 -21.18 1.50
C GLU A 37 -14.45 -21.28 2.50
N TYR A 38 -13.71 -20.19 2.71
CA TYR A 38 -12.53 -20.12 3.58
C TYR A 38 -12.57 -18.88 4.48
N PRO A 39 -13.59 -18.76 5.36
CA PRO A 39 -13.81 -17.56 6.17
C PRO A 39 -12.64 -17.23 7.11
N ASP A 40 -11.87 -18.25 7.52
CA ASP A 40 -10.69 -18.18 8.38
C ASP A 40 -9.43 -17.67 7.69
N PHE A 41 -9.41 -17.60 6.35
CA PHE A 41 -8.28 -17.03 5.61
C PHE A 41 -8.36 -15.50 5.61
N SER A 42 -7.31 -14.85 6.06
CA SER A 42 -7.15 -13.41 5.83
C SER A 42 -6.96 -13.11 4.34
N ARG A 43 -7.54 -12.00 3.90
CA ARG A 43 -7.64 -11.55 2.50
C ARG A 43 -6.98 -10.16 2.41
N GLY A 44 -5.66 -10.16 2.35
CA GLY A 44 -4.82 -8.97 2.26
C GLY A 44 -4.73 -8.43 0.85
N LEU A 45 -4.76 -7.10 0.67
CA LEU A 45 -4.61 -6.45 -0.64
C LEU A 45 -3.56 -5.34 -0.58
N THR A 46 -2.63 -5.35 -1.53
CA THR A 46 -1.79 -4.19 -1.86
C THR A 46 -2.31 -3.58 -3.16
N THR A 47 -2.58 -2.27 -3.17
CA THR A 47 -3.20 -1.54 -4.29
C THR A 47 -2.63 -0.13 -4.38
N ASN A 48 -2.70 0.51 -5.56
CA ASN A 48 -2.38 1.93 -5.73
C ASN A 48 -3.46 2.86 -5.12
N GLY A 49 -4.61 2.32 -4.69
CA GLY A 49 -5.67 3.09 -4.04
C GLY A 49 -6.54 3.93 -4.99
N TRP A 50 -6.24 3.94 -6.29
CA TRP A 50 -6.95 4.75 -7.28
C TRP A 50 -8.13 4.01 -7.89
N PHE A 51 -9.28 4.09 -7.22
CA PHE A 51 -10.52 3.48 -7.67
C PHE A 51 -11.74 4.26 -7.16
N GLY A 52 -12.89 4.07 -7.81
CA GLY A 52 -14.16 4.71 -7.44
C GLY A 52 -14.90 3.99 -6.30
N SER A 53 -16.01 4.59 -5.85
CA SER A 53 -16.82 4.11 -4.73
C SER A 53 -17.26 2.64 -4.85
N ASN A 54 -17.70 2.19 -6.04
CA ASN A 54 -18.13 0.81 -6.27
C ASN A 54 -17.03 -0.23 -5.98
N VAL A 55 -15.77 0.13 -6.21
CA VAL A 55 -14.62 -0.74 -5.95
C VAL A 55 -14.22 -0.63 -4.48
N LEU A 56 -14.24 0.59 -3.93
CA LEU A 56 -14.00 0.85 -2.51
C LEU A 56 -14.94 0.03 -1.61
N ASP A 57 -16.24 -0.02 -1.92
CA ASP A 57 -17.23 -0.81 -1.17
C ASP A 57 -16.94 -2.31 -1.21
N LYS A 58 -16.50 -2.81 -2.36
CA LYS A 58 -16.07 -4.21 -2.52
C LYS A 58 -14.82 -4.49 -1.68
N ILE A 59 -13.84 -3.59 -1.69
CA ILE A 59 -12.62 -3.72 -0.88
C ILE A 59 -12.98 -3.75 0.61
N LEU A 60 -13.78 -2.78 1.07
CA LEU A 60 -14.19 -2.67 2.47
C LEU A 60 -14.92 -3.93 2.97
N SER A 61 -15.75 -4.53 2.11
CA SER A 61 -16.56 -5.70 2.46
C SER A 61 -15.85 -7.05 2.30
N LEU A 62 -14.91 -7.18 1.37
CA LEU A 62 -14.30 -8.46 0.99
C LEU A 62 -12.89 -8.68 1.55
N THR A 63 -12.15 -7.61 1.81
CA THR A 63 -10.79 -7.70 2.34
C THR A 63 -10.76 -7.63 3.87
N THR A 64 -9.71 -8.21 4.45
CA THR A 64 -9.47 -8.14 5.90
C THR A 64 -8.51 -7.03 6.28
N GLY A 65 -7.76 -6.49 5.32
CA GLY A 65 -6.82 -5.41 5.49
C GLY A 65 -5.82 -5.35 4.35
N GLY A 66 -4.86 -4.42 4.42
CA GLY A 66 -3.92 -4.28 3.33
C GLY A 66 -3.04 -3.05 3.38
N THR A 67 -2.52 -2.69 2.22
CA THR A 67 -1.63 -1.55 2.04
C THR A 67 -1.99 -0.78 0.78
N ILE A 68 -2.06 0.54 0.89
CA ILE A 68 -2.17 1.44 -0.26
C ILE A 68 -0.78 1.98 -0.56
N SER A 69 -0.28 1.81 -1.79
CA SER A 69 0.99 2.42 -2.23
C SER A 69 0.70 3.75 -2.90
N TYR A 70 1.03 4.85 -2.24
CA TYR A 70 0.83 6.21 -2.76
C TYR A 70 2.07 6.66 -3.55
N HIS A 71 1.84 7.18 -4.76
CA HIS A 71 2.89 7.68 -5.66
C HIS A 71 2.66 9.15 -6.02
N CYS A 72 3.63 10.02 -5.68
CA CYS A 72 3.54 11.48 -5.87
C CYS A 72 3.52 11.90 -7.36
N GLU A 73 3.94 11.00 -8.27
CA GLU A 73 3.99 11.18 -9.73
C GLU A 73 2.60 11.17 -10.42
N ALA A 74 1.56 10.76 -9.70
CA ALA A 74 0.20 10.70 -10.24
C ALA A 74 -0.42 12.11 -10.40
N THR A 75 -1.48 12.20 -11.20
CA THR A 75 -2.22 13.47 -11.38
C THR A 75 -2.87 13.93 -10.07
N LYS A 76 -3.08 15.24 -9.90
CA LYS A 76 -3.75 15.80 -8.71
C LYS A 76 -5.06 15.07 -8.36
N LYS A 77 -5.91 14.83 -9.36
CA LYS A 77 -7.19 14.11 -9.18
C LYS A 77 -6.99 12.69 -8.65
N GLN A 78 -5.99 11.96 -9.15
CA GLN A 78 -5.66 10.61 -8.67
C GLN A 78 -5.20 10.66 -7.22
N LYS A 79 -4.28 11.59 -6.89
CA LYS A 79 -3.72 11.76 -5.54
C LYS A 79 -4.81 12.07 -4.52
N GLU A 80 -5.70 13.01 -4.82
CA GLU A 80 -6.85 13.35 -3.97
C GLU A 80 -7.79 12.15 -3.76
N GLN A 81 -8.08 11.38 -4.81
CA GLN A 81 -8.92 10.19 -4.70
C GLN A 81 -8.27 9.11 -3.83
N VAL A 82 -6.96 8.87 -3.99
CA VAL A 82 -6.21 7.88 -3.19
C VAL A 82 -6.24 8.26 -1.72
N ILE A 83 -6.02 9.54 -1.38
CA ILE A 83 -6.09 10.04 0.00
C ILE A 83 -7.51 9.86 0.56
N SER A 84 -8.54 10.25 -0.19
CA SER A 84 -9.93 10.05 0.22
C SER A 84 -10.26 8.58 0.49
N ASN A 85 -9.79 7.67 -0.36
CA ASN A 85 -10.00 6.23 -0.19
C ASN A 85 -9.24 5.69 1.02
N ALA A 86 -8.02 6.17 1.27
CA ALA A 86 -7.22 5.79 2.42
C ALA A 86 -7.91 6.16 3.75
N ILE A 87 -8.52 7.35 3.82
CA ILE A 87 -9.27 7.80 5.00
C ILE A 87 -10.47 6.88 5.29
N VAL A 88 -11.18 6.43 4.25
CA VAL A 88 -12.30 5.48 4.39
C VAL A 88 -11.79 4.10 4.85
N LEU A 89 -10.62 3.68 4.39
CA LEU A 89 -10.03 2.36 4.66
C LEU A 89 -9.17 2.29 5.93
N ARG A 90 -8.99 3.39 6.66
CA ARG A 90 -8.03 3.56 7.77
C ARG A 90 -8.05 2.47 8.85
N GLU A 91 -9.21 1.89 9.13
CA GLU A 91 -9.36 0.84 10.15
C GLU A 91 -8.75 -0.52 9.72
N LYS A 92 -8.47 -0.69 8.43
CA LYS A 92 -8.03 -1.96 7.83
C LYS A 92 -6.74 -1.82 7.00
N TYR A 93 -6.42 -0.61 6.56
CA TYR A 93 -5.33 -0.35 5.64
C TYR A 93 -4.39 0.69 6.19
N LYS A 94 -3.11 0.49 5.90
CA LYS A 94 -2.08 1.50 6.02
C LYS A 94 -1.63 2.00 4.65
N VAL A 95 -0.99 3.15 4.63
CA VAL A 95 -0.45 3.75 3.39
C VAL A 95 1.07 3.66 3.39
N ASN A 96 1.63 3.01 2.38
CA ASN A 96 3.04 3.18 2.04
C ASN A 96 3.18 4.44 1.17
N VAL A 97 3.79 5.49 1.71
CA VAL A 97 4.06 6.72 0.94
C VAL A 97 5.41 6.54 0.26
N MET A 98 5.44 6.43 -1.07
CA MET A 98 6.67 6.25 -1.82
C MET A 98 7.33 7.63 -2.02
N PHE A 99 8.38 7.93 -1.25
CA PHE A 99 9.01 9.25 -1.21
C PHE A 99 9.85 9.52 -2.46
N HIS A 100 9.23 9.97 -3.54
CA HIS A 100 9.96 10.36 -4.73
C HIS A 100 10.82 11.61 -4.45
N LYS A 101 12.12 11.58 -4.79
CA LYS A 101 13.08 12.66 -4.45
C LYS A 101 12.62 14.06 -4.91
N ASP A 102 12.08 14.15 -6.12
CA ASP A 102 11.69 15.42 -6.73
C ASP A 102 10.38 15.98 -6.15
N TYR A 103 9.66 15.17 -5.36
CA TYR A 103 8.39 15.53 -4.71
C TYR A 103 8.48 15.37 -3.18
N PHE A 104 9.68 15.40 -2.61
CA PHE A 104 9.89 15.03 -1.20
C PHE A 104 8.94 15.76 -0.23
N TRP A 105 8.82 17.08 -0.37
CA TRP A 105 7.95 17.89 0.48
C TRP A 105 6.46 17.63 0.24
N GLU A 106 6.05 17.33 -0.98
CA GLU A 106 4.67 16.88 -1.24
C GLU A 106 4.40 15.55 -0.50
N CYS A 107 5.36 14.63 -0.52
CA CYS A 107 5.20 13.36 0.16
C CYS A 107 5.20 13.55 1.71
N VAL A 108 5.86 14.59 2.25
CA VAL A 108 5.72 15.04 3.65
C VAL A 108 4.31 15.56 3.93
N ASP A 109 3.78 16.46 3.10
CA ASP A 109 2.42 17.01 3.25
C ASP A 109 1.36 15.89 3.25
N VAL A 110 1.58 14.85 2.45
CA VAL A 110 0.73 13.65 2.41
C VAL A 110 0.80 12.90 3.74
N CYS A 111 1.99 12.69 4.32
CA CYS A 111 2.14 12.07 5.63
C CYS A 111 1.38 12.84 6.72
N GLU A 112 1.54 14.17 6.76
CA GLU A 112 0.82 15.02 7.72
C GLU A 112 -0.70 14.96 7.53
N THR A 113 -1.15 14.91 6.28
CA THR A 113 -2.57 14.75 5.95
C THR A 113 -3.12 13.40 6.43
N LEU A 114 -2.35 12.32 6.25
CA LEU A 114 -2.73 10.98 6.70
C LEU A 114 -2.76 10.92 8.24
N GLU A 115 -1.76 11.47 8.91
CA GLU A 115 -1.69 11.55 10.38
C GLU A 115 -2.89 12.31 10.96
N LYS A 116 -3.21 13.49 10.42
CA LYS A 116 -4.36 14.30 10.83
C LYS A 116 -5.70 13.55 10.72
N ASN A 117 -5.80 12.61 9.78
CA ASN A 117 -6.99 11.78 9.57
C ASN A 117 -6.90 10.41 10.23
N SER A 118 -5.90 10.18 11.10
CA SER A 118 -5.68 8.92 11.81
C SER A 118 -5.52 7.71 10.87
N VAL A 119 -4.88 7.92 9.72
CA VAL A 119 -4.53 6.86 8.79
C VAL A 119 -3.11 6.38 9.10
N GLU A 120 -2.93 5.09 9.40
CA GLU A 120 -1.59 4.52 9.57
C GLU A 120 -0.80 4.64 8.26
N TYR A 121 0.46 5.07 8.33
CA TYR A 121 1.32 5.18 7.16
C TYR A 121 2.77 4.80 7.45
N VAL A 122 3.51 4.50 6.39
CA VAL A 122 4.94 4.21 6.42
C VAL A 122 5.61 4.99 5.28
N PRO A 123 6.52 5.93 5.59
CA PRO A 123 7.41 6.54 4.61
C PRO A 123 8.33 5.48 3.99
N ARG A 124 8.35 5.36 2.66
CA ARG A 124 9.18 4.38 1.94
C ARG A 124 10.20 5.09 1.06
N ILE A 125 11.46 4.70 1.26
CA ILE A 125 12.57 5.00 0.36
C ILE A 125 12.33 4.24 -0.95
N ILE A 126 12.64 4.89 -2.09
CA ILE A 126 12.57 4.26 -3.41
C ILE A 126 13.98 3.88 -3.88
N GLY A 127 14.17 2.59 -4.17
CA GLY A 127 15.42 1.99 -4.60
C GLY A 127 15.80 0.79 -3.74
N ASP A 128 15.90 -0.38 -4.36
CA ASP A 128 16.36 -1.63 -3.72
C ASP A 128 17.84 -1.94 -4.05
N ASP A 129 18.44 -1.18 -4.97
CA ASP A 129 19.83 -1.36 -5.39
C ASP A 129 20.81 -0.73 -4.38
N HIS A 130 22.10 -1.10 -4.51
CA HIS A 130 23.14 -0.48 -3.69
C HIS A 130 23.08 1.06 -3.85
N PRO A 131 23.11 1.85 -2.77
CA PRO A 131 22.94 3.32 -2.82
C PRO A 131 24.00 4.08 -3.63
N ASP A 132 25.05 3.37 -4.06
CA ASP A 132 26.14 3.86 -4.89
C ASP A 132 26.10 3.34 -6.34
N ASP A 133 25.08 2.58 -6.73
CA ASP A 133 24.89 2.14 -8.11
C ASP A 133 24.53 3.34 -8.99
N LYS A 134 25.55 3.88 -9.63
CA LYS A 134 25.45 5.06 -10.52
C LYS A 134 24.40 4.87 -11.61
N LYS A 135 24.23 3.65 -12.14
CA LYS A 135 23.29 3.37 -13.21
C LYS A 135 21.85 3.36 -12.70
N SER A 136 21.62 2.78 -11.51
CA SER A 136 20.31 2.81 -10.86
C SER A 136 19.88 4.24 -10.51
N ILE A 137 20.83 5.07 -10.05
CA ILE A 137 20.59 6.49 -9.75
C ILE A 137 20.28 7.29 -11.03
N GLU A 138 21.06 7.09 -12.10
CA GLU A 138 20.88 7.79 -13.37
C GLU A 138 19.53 7.44 -14.02
N LEU A 139 19.12 6.17 -13.94
CA LEU A 139 17.83 5.71 -14.45
C LEU A 139 16.65 6.05 -13.52
N GLY A 140 16.90 6.64 -12.36
CA GLY A 140 15.87 7.04 -11.40
C GLY A 140 15.26 5.90 -10.59
N TYR A 141 15.83 4.70 -10.64
CA TYR A 141 15.38 3.55 -9.84
C TYR A 141 15.78 3.67 -8.38
N THR A 142 16.89 4.34 -8.09
CA THR A 142 17.36 4.64 -6.74
C THR A 142 17.38 6.13 -6.48
N HIS A 143 16.61 6.56 -5.49
CA HIS A 143 16.57 7.95 -5.08
C HIS A 143 17.61 8.25 -4.00
N LYS A 144 18.25 9.41 -4.12
CA LYS A 144 19.13 9.95 -3.08
C LYS A 144 18.38 10.97 -2.25
N TYR A 145 18.62 10.92 -0.95
CA TYR A 145 18.06 11.82 0.03
C TYR A 145 19.19 12.45 0.84
N ASP A 146 19.05 13.71 1.21
CA ASP A 146 20.00 14.37 2.09
C ASP A 146 19.83 13.94 3.56
N LYS A 147 20.73 14.38 4.44
CA LYS A 147 20.72 14.00 5.86
C LYS A 147 19.46 14.44 6.61
N ASP A 148 18.82 15.53 6.19
CA ASP A 148 17.60 16.04 6.81
C ASP A 148 16.38 15.26 6.32
N GLN A 149 16.31 14.99 5.02
CA GLN A 149 15.32 14.11 4.40
C GLN A 149 15.35 12.71 5.01
N MET A 150 16.54 12.16 5.29
CA MET A 150 16.68 10.86 5.93
C MET A 150 16.05 10.76 7.33
N LYS A 151 15.79 11.89 8.01
CA LYS A 151 15.12 11.89 9.32
C LYS A 151 13.65 11.47 9.26
N TRP A 152 13.04 11.50 8.07
CA TRP A 152 11.64 11.11 7.85
C TRP A 152 11.42 9.60 7.71
N PHE A 153 12.47 8.80 7.56
CA PHE A 153 12.38 7.34 7.33
C PHE A 153 12.62 6.50 8.59
N ARG A 154 12.03 6.89 9.73
CA ARG A 154 12.19 6.18 11.01
C ARG A 154 11.15 5.10 11.26
#